data_AF-A0A2L2XM27-F1
#
_entry.id   AF-A0A2L2XM27-F1
#
_cell.length_a   1.000
_cell.length_b   1.000
_cell.length_c   1.000
_cell.angle_alpha   90.00
_cell.angle_beta   90.00
_cell.angle_gamma   90.00
#
_symmetry.space_group_name_H-M   'P 1'
#
loop_
_entity.id
_entity.type
_entity.pdbx_description
1 polymer ?
#
loop_
_entity_poly.entity_id
_entity_poly.type
_entity_poly.pdbx_seq_one_letter_code
_entity_poly.pdbx_strand_id
1 'polypeptide(L)'
;MNPQESLLQSIEKLGYRVTVGDVAAKSGLEINAAQQGLLALAAEAGGHLQVADTGEIIYLFPENFRSILLNKYWQLPLKAFASKIWKVVFYVIRISFGIVLIISILILLLAILAILIGLMFKDSDSDNNSGNNNININFFPTDFFWIFYPDFGNNYYEKRDREVKAEKPSSKMNFLEAVFSFLFGDGDPNFNLEERRWQTIGKVIQNNRGSIIAPQIAPYLDSINPSQEETEDYILPVLTRFNGLPQVSDRGDIIYYFPDLQVTTKERKLQTVSPYLREKPWKFSEADSGQIILALGLGAVNFILALVLGYLLNSDSVDLSGSLGSIVTGIYGFLLSYAAAFLGIPLGRYFFLQWRNKRVNQRNQQREKRADLLAQNNPELEQKLAYSRQFADQKVIRDADISYSTDQDYLEQEIERSDKIDREWQKRLESPDS
;
A
#
# COMPACT_ATOMS: atom_id res chain seq x y z
N MET A 1 3.68 4.21 3.57
CA MET A 1 5.11 4.25 3.93
C MET A 1 5.49 5.64 4.40
N ASN A 2 6.51 5.77 5.25
CA ASN A 2 7.08 7.06 5.63
C ASN A 2 7.83 7.65 4.40
N PRO A 3 7.59 8.92 3.98
CA PRO A 3 8.32 9.56 2.88
C PRO A 3 9.85 9.46 3.00
N GLN A 4 10.37 9.39 4.22
CA GLN A 4 11.79 9.17 4.47
C GLN A 4 12.27 7.78 4.03
N GLU A 5 11.46 6.73 4.20
CA GLU A 5 11.85 5.36 3.86
C GLU A 5 11.88 5.14 2.35
N SER A 6 10.91 5.68 1.61
CA SER A 6 10.90 5.63 0.14
C SER A 6 12.07 6.42 -0.47
N LEU A 7 12.46 7.53 0.16
CA LEU A 7 13.63 8.32 -0.20
C LEU A 7 14.93 7.52 -0.01
N LEU A 8 15.15 6.93 1.17
CA LEU A 8 16.30 6.08 1.47
C LEU A 8 16.46 4.93 0.47
N GLN A 9 15.38 4.17 0.23
CA GLN A 9 15.39 3.05 -0.71
C GLN A 9 15.69 3.49 -2.15
N SER A 10 15.27 4.70 -2.54
CA SER A 10 15.51 5.23 -3.88
C SER A 10 16.99 5.56 -4.08
N ILE A 11 17.64 6.17 -3.08
CA ILE A 11 19.08 6.46 -3.10
C ILE A 11 19.91 5.17 -3.24
N GLU A 12 19.61 4.16 -2.43
CA GLU A 12 20.29 2.85 -2.48
C GLU A 12 20.16 2.21 -3.88
N LYS A 13 18.95 2.25 -4.48
CA LYS A 13 18.68 1.64 -5.80
C LYS A 13 19.31 2.38 -6.96
N LEU A 14 19.56 3.68 -6.82
CA LEU A 14 20.21 4.51 -7.84
C LEU A 14 21.75 4.45 -7.73
N GLY A 15 22.27 3.85 -6.66
CA GLY A 15 23.70 3.66 -6.43
C GLY A 15 24.35 4.89 -5.83
N TYR A 16 23.68 5.54 -4.87
CA TYR A 16 24.20 6.58 -3.98
C TYR A 16 24.67 7.91 -4.62
N ARG A 17 24.78 7.99 -5.95
CA ARG A 17 24.99 9.23 -6.71
C ARG A 17 23.71 9.56 -7.48
N VAL A 18 22.96 10.57 -7.02
CA VAL A 18 21.57 10.79 -7.43
C VAL A 18 21.23 12.24 -7.74
N THR A 19 20.31 12.46 -8.68
CA THR A 19 19.67 13.76 -8.92
C THR A 19 18.30 13.82 -8.23
N VAL A 20 17.78 15.04 -8.04
CA VAL A 20 16.44 15.24 -7.46
C VAL A 20 15.37 14.55 -8.31
N GLY A 21 15.44 14.69 -9.64
CA GLY A 21 14.48 14.08 -10.55
C GLY A 21 14.52 12.55 -10.59
N ASP A 22 15.71 11.94 -10.52
CA ASP A 22 15.84 10.48 -10.43
C ASP A 22 15.14 9.94 -9.18
N VAL A 23 15.35 10.61 -8.05
CA VAL A 23 14.76 10.24 -6.76
C VAL A 23 13.26 10.47 -6.75
N ALA A 24 12.77 11.63 -7.22
CA ALA A 24 11.35 11.94 -7.29
C ALA A 24 10.59 10.96 -8.17
N ALA A 25 11.09 10.63 -9.37
CA ALA A 25 10.46 9.66 -10.25
C ALA A 25 10.50 8.23 -9.67
N LYS A 26 11.58 7.85 -8.97
CA LYS A 26 11.72 6.52 -8.37
C LYS A 26 10.85 6.32 -7.14
N SER A 27 10.74 7.35 -6.30
CA SER A 27 9.98 7.32 -5.05
C SER A 27 8.50 7.67 -5.24
N GLY A 28 8.17 8.44 -6.29
CA GLY A 28 6.85 9.04 -6.49
C GLY A 28 6.62 10.31 -5.64
N LEU A 29 7.67 10.85 -5.02
CA LEU A 29 7.62 12.07 -4.22
C LEU A 29 7.60 13.33 -5.11
N GLU A 30 7.11 14.42 -4.53
CA GLU A 30 7.19 15.74 -5.15
C GLU A 30 8.65 16.22 -5.21
N ILE A 31 9.00 16.94 -6.27
CA ILE A 31 10.38 17.42 -6.50
C ILE A 31 10.90 18.22 -5.30
N ASN A 32 10.10 19.15 -4.79
CA ASN A 32 10.47 19.97 -3.64
C ASN A 32 10.70 19.12 -2.37
N ALA A 33 9.83 18.14 -2.13
CA ALA A 33 9.97 17.24 -0.98
C ALA A 33 11.19 16.32 -1.13
N ALA A 34 11.47 15.83 -2.34
CA ALA A 34 12.66 15.06 -2.64
C ALA A 34 13.93 15.88 -2.45
N GLN A 35 13.97 17.13 -2.92
CA GLN A 35 15.10 18.03 -2.76
C GLN A 35 15.38 18.34 -1.28
N GLN A 36 14.35 18.74 -0.52
CA GLN A 36 14.49 19.02 0.91
C GLN A 36 14.94 17.76 1.68
N GLY A 37 14.37 16.60 1.34
CA GLY A 37 14.76 15.33 1.93
C GLY A 37 16.20 14.94 1.62
N LEU A 38 16.65 15.09 0.37
CA LEU A 38 18.03 14.81 -0.03
C LEU A 38 19.01 15.73 0.68
N LEU A 39 18.71 17.01 0.77
CA LEU A 39 19.56 17.98 1.46
C LEU A 39 19.65 17.68 2.97
N ALA A 40 18.52 17.37 3.61
CA ALA A 40 18.50 16.97 5.01
C ALA A 40 19.32 15.68 5.25
N LEU A 41 19.13 14.66 4.40
CA LEU A 41 19.89 13.42 4.52
C LEU A 41 21.39 13.63 4.25
N ALA A 42 21.76 14.48 3.29
CA ALA A 42 23.15 14.78 3.00
C ALA A 42 23.82 15.48 4.19
N ALA A 43 23.15 16.48 4.79
CA ALA A 43 23.65 17.16 5.98
C ALA A 43 23.80 16.22 7.20
N GLU A 44 22.91 15.24 7.33
CA GLU A 44 22.92 14.32 8.47
C GLU A 44 23.88 13.15 8.32
N ALA A 45 23.96 12.57 7.13
CA ALA A 45 24.71 11.36 6.83
C ALA A 45 26.11 11.61 6.25
N GLY A 46 26.50 12.88 6.08
CA GLY A 46 27.77 13.26 5.46
C GLY A 46 27.77 13.03 3.95
N GLY A 47 26.66 13.36 3.29
CA GLY A 47 26.59 13.39 1.83
C GLY A 47 27.28 14.64 1.27
N HIS A 48 27.87 14.51 0.10
CA HIS A 48 28.52 15.59 -0.63
C HIS A 48 27.64 16.06 -1.80
N LEU A 49 27.85 17.30 -2.21
CA LEU A 49 27.19 17.89 -3.37
C LEU A 49 28.19 17.99 -4.52
N GLN A 50 27.72 17.65 -5.71
CA GLN A 50 28.42 17.86 -6.98
C GLN A 50 27.56 18.78 -7.83
N VAL A 51 28.16 19.81 -8.41
CA VAL A 51 27.49 20.76 -9.29
C VAL A 51 28.07 20.57 -10.69
N ALA A 52 27.19 20.30 -11.65
CA ALA A 52 27.55 20.19 -13.06
C ALA A 52 27.76 21.58 -13.69
N ASP A 53 28.43 21.62 -14.85
CA ASP A 53 28.68 22.86 -15.62
C ASP A 53 27.42 23.65 -15.96
N THR A 54 26.29 22.95 -15.97
CA THR A 54 24.99 23.53 -16.28
C THR A 54 24.18 23.95 -15.05
N GLY A 55 24.76 23.84 -13.86
CA GLY A 55 24.12 24.19 -12.58
C GLY A 55 23.26 23.09 -11.96
N GLU A 56 23.30 21.86 -12.48
CA GLU A 56 22.55 20.73 -11.93
C GLU A 56 23.25 20.16 -10.70
N ILE A 57 22.48 19.89 -9.64
CA ILE A 57 23.00 19.39 -8.37
C ILE A 57 22.83 17.88 -8.29
N ILE A 58 23.94 17.20 -8.02
CA ILE A 58 24.00 15.78 -7.74
C ILE A 58 24.36 15.59 -6.27
N TYR A 59 23.67 14.68 -5.62
CA TYR A 59 23.92 14.29 -4.24
C TYR A 59 24.70 12.97 -4.24
N LEU A 60 25.87 12.98 -3.61
CA LEU A 60 26.71 11.82 -3.42
C LEU A 60 26.62 11.37 -1.96
N PHE A 61 26.05 10.18 -1.73
CA PHE A 61 25.93 9.59 -0.40
C PHE A 61 27.00 8.51 -0.20
N PRO A 62 27.50 8.34 1.04
CA PRO A 62 28.37 7.22 1.34
C PRO A 62 27.56 5.91 1.37
N GLU A 63 28.15 4.77 0.98
CA GLU A 63 27.41 3.49 0.91
C GLU A 63 26.88 3.05 2.29
N ASN A 64 27.53 3.47 3.36
CA ASN A 64 27.14 3.21 4.74
C ASN A 64 26.22 4.29 5.33
N PHE A 65 25.67 5.22 4.54
CA PHE A 65 24.86 6.36 5.03
C PHE A 65 23.71 5.92 5.95
N ARG A 66 23.06 4.79 5.68
CA ARG A 66 21.99 4.24 6.52
C ARG A 66 22.48 3.89 7.93
N SER A 67 23.68 3.34 8.06
CA SER A 67 24.27 3.05 9.36
C SER A 67 24.66 4.33 10.12
N ILE A 68 25.12 5.37 9.41
CA ILE A 68 25.44 6.68 9.98
C ILE A 68 24.17 7.34 10.55
N LEU A 69 23.07 7.32 9.78
CA LEU A 69 21.77 7.84 10.22
C LEU A 69 21.23 7.08 11.43
N LEU A 70 21.34 5.74 11.45
CA LEU A 70 20.90 4.91 12.57
C LEU A 70 21.73 5.13 13.84
N ASN A 71 23.03 5.41 13.71
CA ASN A 71 23.93 5.65 14.83
C ASN A 71 23.69 7.02 15.49
N LYS A 72 23.28 8.02 14.70
CA LYS A 72 22.98 9.38 15.18
C LYS A 72 21.63 9.47 15.90
N TYR A 73 20.66 8.64 15.52
CA TYR A 73 19.31 8.62 16.08
C TYR A 73 18.99 7.32 16.83
N TRP A 74 19.75 6.97 17.87
CA TRP A 74 19.43 5.84 18.76
C TRP A 74 18.09 5.98 19.50
N GLN A 75 17.44 7.15 19.51
CA GLN A 75 16.13 7.36 20.15
C GLN A 75 14.92 7.14 19.23
N LEU A 76 15.10 6.77 17.95
CA LEU A 76 13.99 6.51 17.02
C LEU A 76 13.52 5.05 16.84
N PRO A 77 14.02 3.98 17.53
CA PRO A 77 13.49 2.65 17.30
C PRO A 77 12.17 2.40 18.04
N LEU A 78 11.53 3.41 18.65
CA LEU A 78 10.21 3.25 19.27
C LEU A 78 9.13 2.88 18.23
N LYS A 79 9.18 3.43 17.00
CA LYS A 79 8.22 3.07 15.94
C LYS A 79 8.52 1.70 15.31
N ALA A 80 9.79 1.35 15.13
CA ALA A 80 10.19 0.04 14.62
C ALA A 80 9.85 -1.08 15.62
N PHE A 81 10.09 -0.86 16.92
CA PHE A 81 9.74 -1.80 17.98
C PHE A 81 8.24 -1.88 18.22
N ALA A 82 7.52 -0.75 18.17
CA ALA A 82 6.06 -0.71 18.17
C ALA A 82 5.50 -1.57 17.03
N SER A 83 6.01 -1.43 15.81
CA SER A 83 5.57 -2.26 14.69
C SER A 83 5.79 -3.75 14.95
N LYS A 84 6.85 -4.14 15.68
CA LYS A 84 7.14 -5.54 16.01
C LYS A 84 6.17 -6.09 17.06
N ILE A 85 5.88 -5.31 18.09
CA ILE A 85 4.91 -5.64 19.14
C ILE A 85 3.50 -5.73 18.55
N TRP A 86 3.11 -4.76 17.73
CA TRP A 86 1.83 -4.80 17.03
C TRP A 86 1.70 -6.08 16.19
N LYS A 87 2.78 -6.71 15.68
CA LYS A 87 2.68 -7.96 14.86
C LYS A 87 2.18 -9.08 15.73
N VAL A 88 2.76 -9.18 16.93
CA VAL A 88 2.41 -10.20 17.90
C VAL A 88 1.00 -9.96 18.42
N VAL A 89 0.65 -8.72 18.77
CA VAL A 89 -0.70 -8.38 19.25
C VAL A 89 -1.75 -8.71 18.21
N PHE A 90 -1.58 -8.27 16.96
CA PHE A 90 -2.52 -8.61 15.88
C PHE A 90 -2.57 -10.11 15.62
N TYR A 91 -1.44 -10.82 15.65
CA TYR A 91 -1.41 -12.28 15.49
C TYR A 91 -2.20 -13.00 16.60
N VAL A 92 -2.05 -12.56 17.85
CA VAL A 92 -2.81 -13.10 18.99
C VAL A 92 -4.30 -12.84 18.83
N ILE A 93 -4.69 -11.62 18.42
CA ILE A 93 -6.09 -11.28 18.12
C ILE A 93 -6.62 -12.13 16.96
N ARG A 94 -5.83 -12.38 15.92
CA ARG A 94 -6.26 -13.22 14.79
C ARG A 94 -6.61 -14.63 15.25
N ILE A 95 -5.74 -15.21 16.07
CA ILE A 95 -5.92 -16.57 16.57
C ILE A 95 -7.07 -16.67 17.57
N SER A 96 -7.30 -15.62 18.38
CA SER A 96 -8.29 -15.66 19.44
C SER A 96 -9.69 -15.94 18.93
N PHE A 97 -10.08 -15.41 17.76
CA PHE A 97 -11.41 -15.68 17.18
C PHE A 97 -11.63 -17.16 16.88
N GLY A 98 -10.62 -17.85 16.33
CA GLY A 98 -10.70 -19.30 16.09
C GLY A 98 -10.73 -20.11 17.39
N ILE A 99 -9.99 -19.67 18.42
CA ILE A 99 -10.02 -20.31 19.74
C ILE A 99 -11.39 -20.13 20.40
N VAL A 100 -11.95 -18.92 20.37
CA VAL A 100 -13.27 -18.62 20.91
C VAL A 100 -14.34 -19.45 20.20
N LEU A 101 -14.23 -19.67 18.89
CA LEU A 101 -15.13 -20.56 18.15
C LEU A 101 -15.09 -22.00 18.67
N ILE A 102 -13.90 -22.54 18.89
CA ILE A 102 -13.75 -23.92 19.39
C ILE A 102 -14.29 -24.00 20.83
N ILE A 103 -13.94 -23.04 21.68
CA ILE A 103 -14.43 -22.98 23.06
C ILE A 103 -15.96 -22.83 23.10
N SER A 104 -16.55 -22.00 22.22
CA SER A 104 -17.99 -21.81 22.18
C SER A 104 -18.71 -23.11 21.80
N ILE A 105 -18.19 -23.86 20.81
CA ILE A 105 -18.74 -25.16 20.42
C ILE A 105 -18.65 -26.14 21.61
N LEU A 106 -17.50 -26.20 22.29
CA LEU A 106 -17.31 -27.10 23.44
C LEU A 106 -18.25 -26.76 24.60
N ILE A 107 -18.41 -25.48 24.94
CA ILE A 107 -19.33 -25.03 25.99
C ILE A 107 -20.77 -25.39 25.61
N LEU A 108 -21.18 -25.16 24.36
CA LEU A 108 -22.52 -25.51 23.89
C LEU A 108 -22.78 -27.02 23.97
N LEU A 109 -21.82 -27.84 23.55
CA LEU A 109 -21.96 -29.31 23.63
C LEU A 109 -22.05 -29.80 25.08
N LEU A 110 -21.21 -29.28 25.98
CA LEU A 110 -21.25 -29.64 27.40
C LEU A 110 -22.55 -29.19 28.06
N ALA A 111 -23.04 -28.00 27.73
CA ALA A 111 -24.31 -27.49 28.24
C ALA A 111 -25.50 -28.35 27.78
N ILE A 112 -25.55 -28.69 26.49
CA ILE A 112 -26.60 -29.56 25.95
C ILE A 112 -26.53 -30.95 26.60
N LEU A 113 -25.34 -31.54 26.74
CA LEU A 113 -25.16 -32.84 27.37
C LEU A 113 -25.61 -32.82 28.84
N ALA A 114 -25.24 -31.79 29.60
CA ALA A 114 -25.64 -31.65 31.00
C ALA A 114 -27.16 -31.57 31.16
N ILE A 115 -27.84 -30.82 30.29
CA ILE A 115 -29.31 -30.74 30.27
C ILE A 115 -29.93 -32.11 29.93
N LEU A 116 -29.42 -32.81 28.92
CA LEU A 116 -29.92 -34.14 28.53
C LEU A 116 -29.74 -35.18 29.64
N ILE A 117 -28.62 -35.13 30.37
CA ILE A 117 -28.36 -35.96 31.54
C ILE A 117 -29.37 -35.64 32.65
N GLY A 118 -29.57 -34.36 32.96
CA GLY A 118 -30.57 -33.93 33.97
C GLY A 118 -31.97 -34.42 33.66
N LEU A 119 -32.36 -34.45 32.37
CA LEU A 119 -33.64 -34.99 31.93
C LEU A 119 -33.79 -36.51 32.13
N MET A 120 -32.68 -37.27 32.11
CA MET A 120 -32.68 -38.72 32.31
C MET A 120 -32.66 -39.15 33.78
N PHE A 121 -32.16 -38.31 34.69
CA PHE A 121 -32.01 -38.64 36.13
C PHE A 121 -33.15 -38.13 37.01
N LYS A 122 -34.33 -37.86 36.44
CA LYS A 122 -35.47 -37.31 37.18
C LYS A 122 -36.19 -38.40 37.99
N ASP A 123 -35.71 -38.62 39.21
CA ASP A 123 -36.53 -39.11 40.33
C ASP A 123 -35.99 -38.53 41.66
N SER A 124 -36.90 -38.10 42.52
CA SER A 124 -36.74 -37.56 43.89
C SER A 124 -36.75 -36.03 44.06
N ASP A 125 -37.79 -35.60 44.77
CA ASP A 125 -38.04 -34.28 45.37
C ASP A 125 -36.87 -33.71 46.17
N SER A 126 -36.75 -32.37 46.17
CA SER A 126 -36.49 -31.58 47.38
C SER A 126 -36.54 -30.07 47.08
N ASP A 127 -37.43 -29.38 47.80
CA ASP A 127 -37.48 -27.92 47.96
C ASP A 127 -36.17 -27.32 48.51
N ASN A 128 -35.74 -26.16 48.00
CA ASN A 128 -35.61 -24.91 48.76
C ASN A 128 -34.89 -23.76 48.00
N ASN A 129 -35.61 -22.64 47.89
CA ASN A 129 -35.26 -21.24 48.14
C ASN A 129 -33.83 -20.68 47.87
N SER A 130 -33.76 -19.61 47.05
CA SER A 130 -33.09 -18.31 47.30
C SER A 130 -32.35 -17.72 46.09
N GLY A 131 -32.50 -16.41 45.86
CA GLY A 131 -31.42 -15.56 45.34
C GLY A 131 -31.63 -14.92 43.96
N ASN A 132 -32.41 -13.84 43.91
CA ASN A 132 -32.49 -12.94 42.76
C ASN A 132 -31.21 -12.07 42.66
N ASN A 133 -30.39 -12.28 41.63
CA ASN A 133 -29.28 -11.40 41.25
C ASN A 133 -29.41 -11.04 39.76
N ASN A 134 -30.00 -9.86 39.49
CA ASN A 134 -30.03 -9.25 38.16
C ASN A 134 -28.66 -8.62 37.85
N ILE A 135 -27.94 -9.18 36.87
CA ILE A 135 -26.79 -8.52 36.25
C ILE A 135 -27.18 -8.18 34.81
N ASN A 136 -27.54 -6.91 34.61
CA ASN A 136 -27.87 -6.36 33.31
C ASN A 136 -26.60 -5.76 32.70
N ILE A 137 -26.03 -6.39 31.67
CA ILE A 137 -24.87 -5.86 30.93
C ILE A 137 -25.33 -5.54 29.51
N ASN A 138 -25.78 -4.30 29.33
CA ASN A 138 -26.00 -3.70 28.03
C ASN A 138 -24.66 -3.16 27.50
N PHE A 139 -24.10 -3.81 26.48
CA PHE A 139 -22.98 -3.26 25.69
C PHE A 139 -23.39 -3.19 24.23
N PHE A 140 -23.88 -2.02 23.81
CA PHE A 140 -23.91 -1.63 22.40
C PHE A 140 -23.28 -0.24 22.28
N PRO A 141 -22.02 -0.12 21.81
CA PRO A 141 -21.55 1.11 21.21
C PRO A 141 -21.94 1.10 19.73
N THR A 142 -22.76 2.07 19.37
CA THR A 142 -23.12 2.43 18.00
C THR A 142 -21.92 3.04 17.28
N ASP A 143 -21.12 2.19 16.62
CA ASP A 143 -20.37 2.54 15.39
C ASP A 143 -19.71 1.27 14.77
N PHE A 144 -20.54 0.31 14.36
CA PHE A 144 -20.09 -1.04 13.97
C PHE A 144 -19.38 -1.11 12.60
N PHE A 145 -19.45 -0.05 11.79
CA PHE A 145 -18.98 -0.10 10.41
C PHE A 145 -17.46 0.06 10.23
N TRP A 146 -16.75 0.58 11.25
CA TRP A 146 -15.28 0.68 11.23
C TRP A 146 -14.57 -0.70 11.35
N ILE A 147 -15.26 -1.73 11.86
CA ILE A 147 -14.73 -3.12 11.96
C ILE A 147 -14.51 -3.78 10.60
N PHE A 148 -15.28 -3.39 9.58
CA PHE A 148 -15.18 -3.92 8.22
C PHE A 148 -14.08 -3.25 7.40
N TYR A 149 -13.46 -2.22 8.00
CA TYR A 149 -12.47 -1.35 7.39
C TYR A 149 -11.48 -0.85 8.43
N PRO A 150 -10.69 -1.74 9.04
CA PRO A 150 -9.60 -1.23 9.83
C PRO A 150 -8.56 -0.63 8.88
N ASP A 151 -8.54 0.69 8.80
CA ASP A 151 -7.41 1.45 8.25
C ASP A 151 -6.25 1.35 9.24
N PHE A 152 -5.60 0.19 9.25
CA PHE A 152 -4.36 -0.03 9.97
C PHE A 152 -3.22 0.56 9.13
N GLY A 153 -3.04 1.86 9.28
CA GLY A 153 -1.92 2.59 8.70
C GLY A 153 -0.58 1.93 9.03
N ASN A 154 0.17 1.68 7.96
CA ASN A 154 1.62 1.41 7.89
C ASN A 154 2.19 0.07 8.45
N ASN A 155 2.87 -0.62 7.53
CA ASN A 155 4.07 -1.46 7.73
C ASN A 155 3.94 -2.99 7.86
N TYR A 156 2.92 -3.62 7.27
CA TYR A 156 2.87 -5.10 7.14
C TYR A 156 2.99 -5.68 5.74
N TYR A 157 2.74 -4.90 4.69
CA TYR A 157 2.68 -5.44 3.33
C TYR A 157 3.91 -5.14 2.47
N GLU A 158 4.96 -4.57 3.05
CA GLU A 158 6.19 -4.27 2.33
C GLU A 158 7.21 -5.41 2.40
N LYS A 159 6.89 -6.55 1.76
CA LYS A 159 7.88 -7.55 1.30
C LYS A 159 7.29 -8.72 0.49
N ARG A 160 6.36 -8.46 -0.44
CA ARG A 160 5.92 -9.52 -1.38
C ARG A 160 5.93 -9.19 -2.87
N ASP A 161 6.12 -7.93 -3.27
CA ASP A 161 6.05 -7.54 -4.69
C ASP A 161 7.40 -7.07 -5.30
N ARG A 162 8.54 -7.35 -4.67
CA ARG A 162 9.87 -7.25 -5.31
C ARG A 162 10.64 -8.54 -5.12
N GLU A 163 10.94 -9.17 -6.25
CA GLU A 163 11.60 -10.48 -6.39
C GLU A 163 10.80 -11.68 -5.89
N VAL A 164 10.14 -12.37 -6.83
CA VAL A 164 10.53 -13.72 -7.24
C VAL A 164 9.53 -14.21 -8.30
N LYS A 165 10.00 -14.30 -9.54
CA LYS A 165 9.59 -15.36 -10.47
C LYS A 165 9.95 -16.69 -9.80
N ALA A 166 9.02 -17.27 -9.07
CA ALA A 166 8.97 -18.70 -8.77
C ALA A 166 7.60 -18.98 -8.17
N GLU A 167 6.87 -19.87 -8.84
CA GLU A 167 5.76 -20.59 -8.28
C GLU A 167 6.19 -21.21 -6.94
N LYS A 168 5.86 -20.54 -5.84
CA LYS A 168 5.79 -21.19 -4.53
C LYS A 168 4.32 -21.30 -4.19
N PRO A 169 3.82 -22.50 -3.84
CA PRO A 169 2.45 -22.65 -3.38
C PRO A 169 2.27 -21.72 -2.18
N SER A 170 1.11 -21.08 -2.11
CA SER A 170 0.69 -20.32 -0.94
C SER A 170 1.03 -21.14 0.30
N SER A 171 1.89 -20.61 1.16
CA SER A 171 2.12 -21.20 2.48
C SER A 171 0.73 -21.37 3.09
N LYS A 172 0.26 -22.61 3.22
CA LYS A 172 -1.09 -22.94 3.68
C LYS A 172 -1.29 -22.22 5.02
N MET A 173 -2.23 -21.27 5.07
CA MET A 173 -2.54 -20.54 6.30
C MET A 173 -2.90 -21.54 7.39
N ASN A 174 -2.57 -21.24 8.66
CA ASN A 174 -3.05 -22.09 9.75
C ASN A 174 -4.58 -21.96 9.86
N PHE A 175 -5.28 -22.98 10.36
CA PHE A 175 -6.75 -22.96 10.49
C PHE A 175 -7.26 -21.74 11.25
N LEU A 176 -6.61 -21.37 12.37
CA LEU A 176 -7.02 -20.21 13.18
C LEU A 176 -6.82 -18.88 12.42
N GLU A 177 -5.79 -18.80 11.59
CA GLU A 177 -5.56 -17.66 10.68
C GLU A 177 -6.58 -17.64 9.53
N ALA A 178 -6.95 -18.81 9.01
CA ALA A 178 -7.99 -18.95 8.00
C ALA A 178 -9.38 -18.55 8.55
N VAL A 179 -9.69 -18.84 9.82
CA VAL A 179 -10.92 -18.35 10.48
C VAL A 179 -10.91 -16.83 10.55
N PHE A 180 -9.79 -16.21 10.92
CA PHE A 180 -9.69 -14.75 10.91
C PHE A 180 -9.85 -14.16 9.50
N SER A 181 -9.15 -14.74 8.51
CA SER A 181 -9.25 -14.32 7.11
C SER A 181 -10.68 -14.51 6.57
N PHE A 182 -11.37 -15.57 6.99
CA PHE A 182 -12.78 -15.77 6.69
C PHE A 182 -13.69 -14.71 7.34
N LEU A 183 -13.41 -14.28 8.57
CA LEU A 183 -14.21 -13.28 9.30
C LEU A 183 -13.98 -11.84 8.85
N PHE A 184 -12.74 -11.46 8.56
CA PHE A 184 -12.37 -10.05 8.33
C PHE A 184 -11.66 -9.81 6.99
N GLY A 185 -11.18 -10.85 6.32
CA GLY A 185 -10.34 -10.73 5.13
C GLY A 185 -8.88 -10.40 5.45
N ASP A 186 -8.11 -10.11 4.40
CA ASP A 186 -6.64 -9.99 4.47
C ASP A 186 -6.14 -8.55 4.24
N GLY A 187 -7.01 -7.55 4.37
CA GLY A 187 -6.68 -6.13 4.22
C GLY A 187 -6.77 -5.59 2.80
N ASP A 188 -6.31 -4.34 2.60
CA ASP A 188 -6.40 -3.64 1.33
C ASP A 188 -5.34 -4.11 0.31
N PRO A 189 -5.72 -4.76 -0.81
CA PRO A 189 -4.77 -5.17 -1.83
C PRO A 189 -4.15 -3.98 -2.61
N ASN A 190 -4.69 -2.78 -2.44
CA ASN A 190 -4.31 -1.53 -3.09
C ASN A 190 -3.81 -0.47 -2.09
N PHE A 191 -3.36 -0.86 -0.89
CA PHE A 191 -2.85 0.09 0.11
C PHE A 191 -1.73 1.03 -0.41
N ASN A 192 -0.94 0.57 -1.39
CA ASN A 192 0.15 1.33 -2.01
C ASN A 192 -0.22 1.86 -3.41
N LEU A 193 -1.51 2.00 -3.72
CA LEU A 193 -1.95 2.43 -5.05
C LEU A 193 -1.47 3.83 -5.40
N GLU A 194 -1.57 4.77 -4.47
CA GLU A 194 -1.16 6.16 -4.69
C GLU A 194 0.34 6.25 -4.99
N GLU A 195 1.15 5.58 -4.17
CA GLU A 195 2.59 5.51 -4.37
C GLU A 195 2.92 4.86 -5.73
N ARG A 196 2.28 3.74 -6.04
CA ARG A 196 2.45 3.06 -7.33
C ARG A 196 2.05 3.96 -8.50
N ARG A 197 0.98 4.74 -8.37
CA ARG A 197 0.53 5.72 -9.37
C ARG A 197 1.65 6.70 -9.67
N TRP A 198 2.17 7.39 -8.67
CA TRP A 198 3.19 8.43 -8.88
C TRP A 198 4.52 7.85 -9.37
N GLN A 199 4.94 6.70 -8.86
CA GLN A 199 6.11 6.00 -9.39
C GLN A 199 5.92 5.56 -10.85
N THR A 200 4.69 5.18 -11.23
CA THR A 200 4.38 4.80 -12.62
C THR A 200 4.39 6.02 -13.53
N ILE A 201 3.76 7.11 -13.12
CA ILE A 201 3.76 8.39 -13.86
C ILE A 201 5.20 8.90 -14.04
N GLY A 202 6.01 8.92 -12.98
CA GLY A 202 7.42 9.31 -13.06
C GLY A 202 8.20 8.45 -14.06
N LYS A 203 7.97 7.13 -14.10
CA LYS A 203 8.56 6.25 -15.11
C LYS A 203 8.07 6.53 -16.52
N VAL A 204 6.79 6.83 -16.73
CA VAL A 204 6.27 7.20 -18.05
C VAL A 204 6.94 8.46 -18.55
N ILE A 205 7.05 9.49 -17.70
CA ILE A 205 7.74 10.74 -18.04
C ILE A 205 9.21 10.46 -18.38
N GLN A 206 9.92 9.68 -17.55
CA GLN A 206 11.31 9.32 -17.80
C GLN A 206 11.51 8.48 -19.07
N ASN A 207 10.61 7.53 -19.36
CA ASN A 207 10.67 6.71 -20.58
C ASN A 207 10.48 7.56 -21.84
N ASN A 208 9.74 8.66 -21.76
CA ASN A 208 9.58 9.64 -22.84
C ASN A 208 10.60 10.79 -22.75
N ARG A 209 11.71 10.62 -22.02
CA ARG A 209 12.79 11.61 -21.87
C ARG A 209 12.25 12.99 -21.41
N GLY A 210 11.37 12.95 -20.43
CA GLY A 210 10.86 14.16 -19.77
C GLY A 210 9.87 14.98 -20.59
N SER A 211 9.39 14.54 -21.75
CA SER A 211 8.34 15.23 -22.50
C SER A 211 7.18 14.29 -22.78
N ILE A 212 5.95 14.73 -22.52
CA ILE A 212 4.75 13.92 -22.66
C ILE A 212 3.57 14.75 -23.16
N ILE A 213 2.53 14.05 -23.60
CA ILE A 213 1.20 14.60 -23.87
C ILE A 213 0.23 14.16 -22.78
N ALA A 214 -0.82 14.95 -22.49
CA ALA A 214 -1.79 14.59 -21.45
C ALA A 214 -2.41 13.18 -21.63
N PRO A 215 -2.79 12.74 -22.86
CA PRO A 215 -3.31 11.38 -23.09
C PRO A 215 -2.38 10.24 -22.64
N GLN A 216 -1.05 10.45 -22.57
CA GLN A 216 -0.12 9.42 -22.09
C GLN A 216 -0.24 9.16 -20.58
N ILE A 217 -0.75 10.13 -19.82
CA ILE A 217 -0.88 10.02 -18.36
C ILE A 217 -2.32 9.72 -17.92
N ALA A 218 -3.31 10.02 -18.77
CA ALA A 218 -4.73 9.80 -18.49
C ALA A 218 -5.08 8.38 -17.97
N PRO A 219 -4.45 7.29 -18.45
CA PRO A 219 -4.70 5.92 -17.95
C PRO A 219 -4.27 5.64 -16.50
N TYR A 220 -3.51 6.55 -15.87
CA TYR A 220 -3.03 6.39 -14.49
C TYR A 220 -3.81 7.23 -13.47
N LEU A 221 -4.79 8.02 -13.92
CA LEU A 221 -5.55 8.96 -13.10
C LEU A 221 -6.99 8.50 -12.88
N ASP A 222 -7.56 8.85 -11.71
CA ASP A 222 -8.82 8.28 -11.21
C ASP A 222 -10.05 9.19 -11.47
N SER A 223 -9.81 10.48 -11.74
CA SER A 223 -10.84 11.52 -11.62
C SER A 223 -10.83 12.45 -12.83
N ILE A 224 -10.96 11.89 -14.03
CA ILE A 224 -11.10 12.69 -15.25
C ILE A 224 -12.59 12.78 -15.58
N ASN A 225 -13.17 13.95 -15.33
CA ASN A 225 -14.51 14.28 -15.82
C ASN A 225 -14.46 14.51 -17.34
N PRO A 226 -15.55 14.27 -18.10
CA PRO A 226 -15.57 14.50 -19.54
C PRO A 226 -15.10 15.90 -19.94
N SER A 227 -15.52 16.93 -19.20
CA SER A 227 -15.07 18.32 -19.42
C SER A 227 -13.56 18.50 -19.18
N GLN A 228 -12.99 17.78 -18.22
CA GLN A 228 -11.54 17.83 -17.96
C GLN A 228 -10.73 17.05 -19.00
N GLU A 229 -11.36 16.07 -19.65
CA GLU A 229 -10.75 15.32 -20.74
C GLU A 229 -10.53 16.22 -21.96
N GLU A 230 -11.47 17.13 -22.23
CA GLU A 230 -11.38 18.13 -23.29
C GLU A 230 -10.38 19.26 -22.97
N THR A 231 -10.33 19.72 -21.71
CA THR A 231 -9.43 20.83 -21.30
C THR A 231 -8.03 20.39 -20.87
N GLU A 232 -7.78 19.09 -20.76
CA GLU A 232 -6.53 18.50 -20.24
C GLU A 232 -6.19 18.89 -18.78
N ASP A 233 -7.13 19.46 -18.02
CA ASP A 233 -6.93 19.94 -16.64
C ASP A 233 -6.48 18.84 -15.65
N TYR A 234 -6.74 17.57 -15.99
CA TYR A 234 -6.34 16.42 -15.18
C TYR A 234 -4.81 16.28 -15.03
N ILE A 235 -4.02 16.97 -15.86
CA ILE A 235 -2.55 16.93 -15.80
C ILE A 235 -1.98 17.83 -14.70
N LEU A 236 -2.73 18.82 -14.21
CA LEU A 236 -2.22 19.83 -13.27
C LEU A 236 -1.56 19.23 -12.01
N PRO A 237 -2.11 18.19 -11.35
CA PRO A 237 -1.44 17.57 -10.21
C PRO A 237 -0.09 16.96 -10.57
N VAL A 238 0.08 16.48 -11.81
CA VAL A 238 1.33 15.91 -12.31
C VAL A 238 2.37 17.01 -12.52
N LEU A 239 1.96 18.15 -13.09
CA LEU A 239 2.81 19.32 -13.26
C LEU A 239 3.30 19.85 -11.92
N THR A 240 2.41 20.03 -10.96
CA THR A 240 2.77 20.49 -9.61
C THR A 240 3.72 19.53 -8.91
N ARG A 241 3.51 18.21 -9.06
CA ARG A 241 4.31 17.21 -8.36
C ARG A 241 5.71 17.05 -8.95
N PHE A 242 5.83 17.04 -10.27
CA PHE A 242 7.09 16.81 -10.97
C PHE A 242 7.71 18.08 -11.57
N ASN A 243 7.21 19.25 -11.18
CA ASN A 243 7.68 20.56 -11.66
C ASN A 243 7.66 20.66 -13.21
N GLY A 244 6.55 20.24 -13.79
CA GLY A 244 6.35 20.24 -15.25
C GLY A 244 5.88 21.59 -15.78
N LEU A 245 6.24 21.88 -17.02
CA LEU A 245 5.93 23.12 -17.73
C LEU A 245 5.12 22.83 -19.00
N PRO A 246 4.02 23.55 -19.25
CA PRO A 246 3.29 23.45 -20.51
C PRO A 246 3.99 24.22 -21.62
N GLN A 247 3.94 23.69 -22.84
CA GLN A 247 4.41 24.34 -24.05
C GLN A 247 3.37 24.17 -25.16
N VAL A 248 3.09 25.23 -25.90
CA VAL A 248 2.10 25.22 -26.98
C VAL A 248 2.82 25.14 -28.32
N SER A 249 2.26 24.39 -29.27
CA SER A 249 2.71 24.37 -30.67
C SER A 249 2.10 25.52 -31.46
N ASP A 250 2.64 25.81 -32.64
CA ASP A 250 2.08 26.80 -33.56
C ASP A 250 0.62 26.52 -33.96
N ARG A 251 0.17 25.28 -33.80
CA ARG A 251 -1.19 24.82 -34.10
C ARG A 251 -2.15 24.89 -32.91
N GLY A 252 -1.66 25.19 -31.71
CA GLY A 252 -2.45 25.22 -30.48
C GLY A 252 -2.42 23.94 -29.66
N ASP A 253 -1.68 22.90 -30.08
CA ASP A 253 -1.50 21.69 -29.26
C ASP A 253 -0.60 21.94 -28.05
N ILE A 254 -1.02 21.46 -26.88
CA ILE A 254 -0.27 21.60 -25.62
C ILE A 254 0.54 20.33 -25.32
N ILE A 255 1.84 20.46 -25.08
CA ILE A 255 2.69 19.39 -24.57
C ILE A 255 3.24 19.78 -23.20
N TYR A 256 3.70 18.80 -22.44
CA TYR A 256 4.20 19.01 -21.08
C TYR A 256 5.58 18.41 -20.97
N TYR A 257 6.57 19.24 -20.61
CA TYR A 257 7.94 18.79 -20.40
C TYR A 257 8.37 19.02 -18.95
N PHE A 258 9.30 18.20 -18.48
CA PHE A 258 9.67 18.02 -17.09
C PHE A 258 11.21 18.08 -16.98
N PRO A 259 11.80 19.29 -16.90
CA PRO A 259 13.26 19.48 -16.93
C PRO A 259 13.98 18.66 -15.87
N ASP A 260 13.48 18.67 -14.64
CA ASP A 260 14.11 17.96 -13.52
C ASP A 260 14.17 16.45 -13.78
N LEU A 261 13.20 15.89 -14.51
CA LEU A 261 13.15 14.46 -14.84
C LEU A 261 13.99 14.09 -16.07
N GLN A 262 14.56 15.05 -16.80
CA GLN A 262 15.49 14.80 -17.93
C GLN A 262 16.92 14.56 -17.47
N VAL A 263 17.27 15.04 -16.27
CA VAL A 263 18.61 14.97 -15.68
C VAL A 263 18.82 13.64 -14.96
N THR A 264 19.90 12.92 -15.31
CA THR A 264 20.24 11.61 -14.74
C THR A 264 21.74 11.46 -14.55
N THR A 265 22.16 10.65 -13.58
CA THR A 265 23.59 10.34 -13.39
C THR A 265 24.05 9.16 -14.27
N LYS A 266 23.11 8.36 -14.77
CA LYS A 266 23.38 7.18 -15.61
C LYS A 266 22.45 7.13 -16.81
N GLU A 267 22.94 6.58 -17.92
CA GLU A 267 22.10 6.28 -19.09
C GLU A 267 20.95 5.36 -18.68
N ARG A 268 19.72 5.84 -18.89
CA ARG A 268 18.52 5.12 -18.48
C ARG A 268 18.11 4.12 -19.56
N LYS A 269 17.93 2.87 -19.16
CA LYS A 269 17.24 1.87 -19.96
C LYS A 269 15.73 2.06 -19.84
N LEU A 270 15.01 1.87 -20.95
CA LEU A 270 13.54 1.89 -20.95
C LEU A 270 13.02 0.86 -19.95
N GLN A 271 12.17 1.31 -19.03
CA GLN A 271 11.56 0.43 -18.04
C GLN A 271 10.21 -0.06 -18.57
N THR A 272 9.88 -1.33 -18.32
CA THR A 272 8.54 -1.84 -18.62
C THR A 272 7.52 -1.16 -17.72
N VAL A 273 6.51 -0.54 -18.33
CA VAL A 273 5.40 0.12 -17.65
C VAL A 273 4.08 -0.53 -18.08
N SER A 274 3.19 -0.76 -17.12
CA SER A 274 1.84 -1.24 -17.40
C SER A 274 1.09 -0.18 -18.21
N PRO A 275 0.34 -0.51 -19.27
CA PRO A 275 -0.37 0.47 -20.11
C PRO A 275 -1.33 1.40 -19.33
N TYR A 276 -1.85 0.90 -18.20
CA TYR A 276 -2.71 1.66 -17.30
C TYR A 276 -2.50 1.25 -15.83
N LEU A 277 -3.00 2.08 -14.90
CA LEU A 277 -2.97 1.77 -13.46
C LEU A 277 -4.06 0.74 -13.12
N ARG A 278 -3.65 -0.51 -12.92
CA ARG A 278 -4.58 -1.59 -12.55
C ARG A 278 -4.73 -1.72 -11.04
N GLU A 279 -5.96 -1.51 -10.57
CA GLU A 279 -6.38 -1.89 -9.23
C GLU A 279 -6.59 -3.39 -9.11
N LYS A 280 -6.13 -3.97 -8.01
CA LYS A 280 -6.36 -5.37 -7.66
C LYS A 280 -7.78 -5.51 -7.08
N PRO A 281 -8.58 -6.50 -7.49
CA PRO A 281 -9.88 -6.74 -6.87
C PRO A 281 -9.70 -7.20 -5.42
N TRP A 282 -10.67 -6.86 -4.57
CA TRP A 282 -10.74 -7.33 -3.20
C TRP A 282 -11.14 -8.79 -3.17
N LYS A 283 -10.24 -9.64 -2.65
CA LYS A 283 -10.57 -11.03 -2.38
C LYS A 283 -11.36 -11.13 -1.09
N PHE A 284 -12.25 -12.11 -1.04
CA PHE A 284 -13.00 -12.39 0.19
C PHE A 284 -12.10 -12.90 1.30
N SER A 285 -11.18 -13.81 0.94
CA SER A 285 -10.16 -14.39 1.81
C SER A 285 -9.05 -14.99 0.92
N GLU A 286 -7.82 -14.95 1.39
CA GLU A 286 -6.65 -15.65 0.82
C GLU A 286 -6.54 -17.10 1.34
N ALA A 287 -7.43 -17.53 2.22
CA ALA A 287 -7.52 -18.91 2.70
C ALA A 287 -7.96 -19.85 1.56
N ASP A 288 -7.52 -21.11 1.66
CA ASP A 288 -7.93 -22.13 0.70
C ASP A 288 -9.43 -22.41 0.76
N SER A 289 -10.03 -22.83 -0.35
CA SER A 289 -11.47 -23.12 -0.41
C SER A 289 -11.89 -24.16 0.63
N GLY A 290 -11.06 -25.17 0.90
CA GLY A 290 -11.34 -26.15 1.95
C GLY A 290 -11.35 -25.51 3.35
N GLN A 291 -10.46 -24.57 3.62
CA GLN A 291 -10.39 -23.88 4.92
C GLN A 291 -11.59 -22.94 5.13
N ILE A 292 -12.04 -22.26 4.08
CA ILE A 292 -13.25 -21.44 4.11
C ILE A 292 -14.47 -22.30 4.39
N ILE A 293 -14.61 -23.45 3.70
CA ILE A 293 -15.72 -24.39 3.92
C ILE A 293 -15.70 -24.93 5.35
N LEU A 294 -14.53 -25.29 5.88
CA LEU A 294 -14.39 -25.75 7.27
C LEU A 294 -14.76 -24.67 8.28
N ALA A 295 -14.29 -23.43 8.10
CA ALA A 295 -14.63 -22.32 8.98
C ALA A 295 -16.14 -22.03 8.94
N LEU A 296 -16.73 -21.97 7.75
CA LEU A 296 -18.17 -21.80 7.56
C LEU A 296 -18.96 -22.95 8.20
N GLY A 297 -18.54 -24.19 8.00
CA GLY A 297 -19.17 -25.38 8.56
C GLY A 297 -19.14 -25.39 10.08
N LEU A 298 -17.99 -25.10 10.70
CA LEU A 298 -17.88 -24.98 12.15
C LEU A 298 -18.71 -23.82 12.70
N GLY A 299 -18.75 -22.68 12.01
CA GLY A 299 -19.63 -21.57 12.35
C GLY A 299 -21.11 -21.94 12.29
N ALA A 300 -21.52 -22.68 11.25
CA ALA A 300 -22.89 -23.18 11.09
C ALA A 300 -23.26 -24.19 12.20
N VAL A 301 -22.37 -25.13 12.51
CA VAL A 301 -22.55 -26.06 13.64
C VAL A 301 -22.69 -25.30 14.96
N ASN A 302 -21.81 -24.33 15.22
CA ASN A 302 -21.87 -23.50 16.43
C ASN A 302 -23.22 -22.77 16.54
N PHE A 303 -23.71 -22.20 15.44
CA PHE A 303 -24.99 -21.51 15.41
C PHE A 303 -26.18 -22.46 15.63
N ILE A 304 -26.18 -23.64 15.00
CA ILE A 304 -27.21 -24.66 15.21
C ILE A 304 -27.21 -25.13 16.65
N LEU A 305 -26.04 -25.43 17.24
CA LEU A 305 -25.92 -25.82 18.64
C LEU A 305 -26.46 -24.73 19.58
N ALA A 306 -26.18 -23.45 19.29
CA ALA A 306 -26.74 -22.34 20.05
C ALA A 306 -28.27 -22.32 19.96
N LEU A 307 -28.85 -22.48 18.77
CA LEU A 307 -30.31 -22.56 18.62
C LEU A 307 -30.93 -23.76 19.35
N VAL A 308 -30.30 -24.93 19.27
CA VAL A 308 -30.74 -26.13 20.00
C VAL A 308 -30.70 -25.92 21.50
N LEU A 309 -29.61 -25.37 22.02
CA LEU A 309 -29.51 -25.03 23.44
C LEU A 309 -30.60 -24.02 23.84
N GLY A 310 -30.84 -23.00 23.01
CA GLY A 310 -31.91 -22.04 23.20
C GLY A 310 -33.29 -22.70 23.27
N TYR A 311 -33.57 -23.63 22.37
CA TYR A 311 -34.82 -24.41 22.40
C TYR A 311 -34.96 -25.23 23.69
N LEU A 312 -33.89 -25.91 24.12
CA LEU A 312 -33.90 -26.71 25.35
C LEU A 312 -34.10 -25.84 26.60
N LEU A 313 -33.44 -24.67 26.68
CA LEU A 313 -33.58 -23.74 27.79
C LEU A 313 -35.00 -23.14 27.91
N ASN A 314 -35.76 -23.06 26.82
CA ASN A 314 -37.14 -22.57 26.83
C ASN A 314 -38.17 -23.70 27.01
N SER A 315 -37.75 -24.95 27.16
CA SER A 315 -38.67 -26.06 27.37
C SER A 315 -39.03 -26.20 28.85
N ASP A 316 -40.32 -26.27 29.16
CA ASP A 316 -40.85 -26.41 30.53
C ASP A 316 -40.39 -27.69 31.25
N SER A 317 -39.76 -28.61 30.53
CA SER A 317 -39.21 -29.87 31.05
C SER A 317 -37.84 -29.73 31.71
N VAL A 318 -37.15 -28.60 31.55
CA VAL A 318 -35.80 -28.39 32.10
C VAL A 318 -35.88 -27.62 33.40
N ASP A 319 -35.60 -28.29 34.51
CA ASP A 319 -35.47 -27.64 35.81
C ASP A 319 -34.12 -26.88 35.88
N LEU A 320 -34.20 -25.57 35.68
CA LEU A 320 -33.05 -24.65 35.69
C LEU A 320 -32.70 -24.15 37.10
N SER A 321 -33.31 -24.71 38.15
CA SER A 321 -33.11 -24.30 39.55
C SER A 321 -31.72 -24.63 40.11
N GLY A 322 -30.96 -25.51 39.44
CA GLY A 322 -29.57 -25.82 39.80
C GLY A 322 -28.56 -24.74 39.39
N SER A 323 -27.46 -24.62 40.14
CA SER A 323 -26.38 -23.64 39.90
C SER A 323 -25.81 -23.67 38.47
N LEU A 324 -25.82 -24.84 37.82
CA LEU A 324 -25.37 -25.01 36.44
C LEU A 324 -26.37 -24.42 35.43
N GLY A 325 -27.67 -24.51 35.68
CA GLY A 325 -28.72 -23.95 34.82
C GLY A 325 -28.64 -22.42 34.74
N SER A 326 -28.40 -21.75 35.87
CA SER A 326 -28.26 -20.29 35.94
C SER A 326 -27.00 -19.77 35.21
N ILE A 327 -25.91 -20.53 35.21
CA ILE A 327 -24.68 -20.16 34.49
C ILE A 327 -24.90 -20.28 32.98
N VAL A 328 -25.55 -21.36 32.53
CA VAL A 328 -25.82 -21.60 31.11
C VAL A 328 -26.77 -20.54 30.54
N THR A 329 -27.84 -20.19 31.26
CA THR A 329 -28.77 -19.12 30.84
C THR A 329 -28.09 -17.74 30.82
N GLY A 330 -27.21 -17.44 31.78
CA GLY A 330 -26.46 -16.19 31.82
C GLY A 330 -25.48 -16.00 30.66
N ILE A 331 -24.86 -17.08 30.17
CA ILE A 331 -23.85 -17.02 29.08
C ILE A 331 -24.49 -17.23 27.70
N TYR A 332 -25.70 -17.80 27.63
CA TYR A 332 -26.41 -18.14 26.39
C TYR A 332 -26.49 -16.96 25.41
N GLY A 333 -26.86 -15.76 25.87
CA GLY A 333 -26.97 -14.58 25.03
C GLY A 333 -25.66 -14.26 24.31
N PHE A 334 -24.53 -14.35 25.02
CA PHE A 334 -23.21 -14.14 24.43
C PHE A 334 -22.85 -15.21 23.39
N LEU A 335 -23.12 -16.49 23.66
CA LEU A 335 -22.86 -17.59 22.74
C LEU A 335 -23.67 -17.46 21.46
N LEU A 336 -24.96 -17.14 21.57
CA LEU A 336 -25.84 -16.92 20.42
C LEU A 336 -25.39 -15.70 19.61
N SER A 337 -25.11 -14.57 20.26
CA SER A 337 -24.62 -13.37 19.59
C SER A 337 -23.30 -13.61 18.86
N TYR A 338 -22.36 -14.33 19.49
CA TYR A 338 -21.10 -14.70 18.87
C TYR A 338 -21.32 -15.60 17.64
N ALA A 339 -22.14 -16.65 17.77
CA ALA A 339 -22.43 -17.57 16.67
C ALA A 339 -23.14 -16.87 15.50
N ALA A 340 -24.10 -15.98 15.79
CA ALA A 340 -24.79 -15.17 14.80
C ALA A 340 -23.83 -14.21 14.08
N ALA A 341 -22.97 -13.51 14.84
CA ALA A 341 -21.98 -12.59 14.27
C ALA A 341 -20.92 -13.31 13.43
N PHE A 342 -20.49 -14.51 13.85
CA PHE A 342 -19.51 -15.31 13.13
C PHE A 342 -19.96 -15.65 11.69
N LEU A 343 -21.27 -15.80 11.45
CA LEU A 343 -21.84 -16.01 10.12
C LEU A 343 -22.31 -14.71 9.45
N GLY A 344 -22.89 -13.80 10.23
CA GLY A 344 -23.45 -12.54 9.74
C GLY A 344 -22.40 -11.55 9.23
N ILE A 345 -21.24 -11.44 9.90
CA ILE A 345 -20.15 -10.55 9.50
C ILE A 345 -19.60 -10.94 8.11
N PRO A 346 -19.17 -12.19 7.85
CA PRO A 346 -18.75 -12.61 6.51
C PRO A 346 -19.83 -12.43 5.45
N LEU A 347 -21.10 -12.70 5.79
CA LEU A 347 -22.21 -12.54 4.85
C LEU A 347 -22.38 -11.07 4.42
N GLY A 348 -22.40 -10.14 5.38
CA GLY A 348 -22.44 -8.70 5.09
C GLY A 348 -21.21 -8.26 4.29
N ARG A 349 -20.02 -8.74 4.68
CA ARG A 349 -18.77 -8.46 3.97
C ARG A 349 -18.81 -8.94 2.53
N TYR A 350 -19.36 -10.12 2.25
CA TYR A 350 -19.47 -10.67 0.91
C TYR A 350 -20.20 -9.73 -0.05
N PHE A 351 -21.40 -9.26 0.32
CA PHE A 351 -22.16 -8.31 -0.50
C PHE A 351 -21.45 -6.97 -0.64
N PHE A 352 -20.86 -6.49 0.45
CA PHE A 352 -20.09 -5.25 0.45
C PHE A 352 -18.89 -5.32 -0.50
N LEU A 353 -18.13 -6.42 -0.49
CA LEU A 353 -16.99 -6.64 -1.39
C LEU A 353 -17.42 -6.75 -2.85
N GLN A 354 -18.56 -7.38 -3.14
CA GLN A 354 -19.10 -7.41 -4.50
C GLN A 354 -19.40 -6.00 -5.01
N TRP A 355 -20.06 -5.17 -4.20
CA TRP A 355 -20.33 -3.77 -4.55
C TRP A 355 -19.02 -2.99 -4.79
N ARG A 356 -18.03 -3.15 -3.92
CA ARG A 356 -16.73 -2.48 -4.07
C ARG A 356 -15.98 -2.94 -5.31
N ASN A 357 -15.95 -4.24 -5.58
CA ASN A 357 -15.30 -4.80 -6.76
C ASN A 357 -15.94 -4.36 -8.07
N LYS A 358 -17.27 -4.12 -8.09
CA LYS A 358 -17.92 -3.50 -9.25
C LYS A 358 -17.34 -2.10 -9.54
N ARG A 359 -17.16 -1.27 -8.50
CA ARG A 359 -16.55 0.06 -8.65
C ARG A 359 -15.07 -0.01 -9.07
N VAL A 360 -14.30 -0.92 -8.47
CA VAL A 360 -12.90 -1.17 -8.85
C VAL A 360 -12.80 -1.58 -10.32
N ASN A 361 -13.68 -2.48 -10.76
CA ASN A 361 -13.71 -2.94 -12.15
C ASN A 361 -14.11 -1.82 -13.11
N GLN A 362 -15.10 -1.00 -12.77
CA GLN A 362 -15.48 0.17 -13.57
C GLN A 362 -14.31 1.15 -13.75
N ARG A 363 -13.57 1.45 -12.67
CA ARG A 363 -12.37 2.32 -12.75
C ARG A 363 -11.28 1.71 -13.63
N ASN A 364 -11.01 0.42 -13.49
CA ASN A 364 -10.05 -0.27 -14.34
C ASN A 364 -10.47 -0.25 -15.81
N GLN A 365 -11.74 -0.51 -16.11
CA GLN A 365 -12.27 -0.45 -17.48
C GLN A 365 -12.16 0.96 -18.09
N GLN A 366 -12.39 2.01 -17.31
CA GLN A 366 -12.19 3.38 -17.79
C GLN A 366 -10.73 3.67 -18.12
N ARG A 367 -9.81 3.26 -17.25
CA ARG A 367 -8.37 3.41 -17.48
C ARG A 367 -7.86 2.60 -18.66
N GLU A 368 -8.40 1.39 -18.84
CA GLU A 368 -8.11 0.53 -19.99
C GLU A 368 -8.58 1.17 -21.30
N LYS A 369 -9.82 1.69 -21.35
CA LYS A 369 -10.32 2.42 -22.53
C LYS A 369 -9.42 3.61 -22.91
N ARG A 370 -8.91 4.37 -21.92
CA ARG A 370 -7.98 5.49 -22.18
C ARG A 370 -6.64 4.99 -22.74
N ALA A 371 -6.13 3.87 -22.23
CA ALA A 371 -4.92 3.25 -22.77
C ALA A 371 -5.15 2.74 -24.20
N ASP A 372 -6.32 2.18 -24.50
CA ASP A 372 -6.68 1.72 -25.84
C ASP A 372 -6.78 2.88 -26.83
N LEU A 373 -7.33 4.04 -26.42
CA LEU A 373 -7.38 5.26 -27.25
C LEU A 373 -5.97 5.76 -27.60
N LEU A 374 -5.01 5.63 -26.68
CA LEU A 374 -3.61 5.99 -26.94
C LEU A 374 -2.92 4.99 -27.89
N ALA A 375 -3.33 3.72 -27.86
CA ALA A 375 -2.78 2.68 -28.73
C ALA A 375 -3.39 2.68 -30.14
N GLN A 376 -4.51 3.38 -30.35
CA GLN A 376 -5.12 3.55 -31.67
C GLN A 376 -4.30 4.54 -32.51
N ASN A 377 -4.14 4.25 -33.80
CA ASN A 377 -3.46 5.12 -34.76
C ASN A 377 -4.35 6.34 -35.08
N ASN A 378 -4.37 7.32 -34.17
CA ASN A 378 -5.01 8.60 -34.37
C ASN A 378 -3.97 9.62 -34.90
N PRO A 379 -4.15 10.17 -36.12
CA PRO A 379 -3.18 11.08 -36.72
C PRO A 379 -2.96 12.37 -35.89
N GLU A 380 -3.97 12.86 -35.16
CA GLU A 380 -3.82 14.03 -34.29
C GLU A 380 -2.91 13.72 -33.10
N LEU A 381 -3.08 12.55 -32.48
CA LEU A 381 -2.22 12.10 -31.37
C LEU A 381 -0.79 11.85 -31.84
N GLU A 382 -0.60 11.24 -33.02
CA GLU A 382 0.73 11.01 -33.59
C GLU A 382 1.50 12.32 -33.83
N GLN A 383 0.81 13.35 -34.32
CA GLN A 383 1.40 14.68 -34.50
C GLN A 383 1.76 15.33 -33.17
N LYS A 384 0.85 15.26 -32.18
CA LYS A 384 1.10 15.78 -30.82
C LYS A 384 2.29 15.09 -30.16
N LEU A 385 2.41 13.78 -30.34
CA LEU A 385 3.56 12.98 -29.89
C LEU A 385 4.85 13.38 -30.64
N ALA A 386 4.79 13.63 -31.94
CA ALA A 386 5.95 14.07 -32.71
C ALA A 386 6.46 15.44 -32.25
N TYR A 387 5.56 16.38 -31.93
CA TYR A 387 5.93 17.67 -31.36
C TYR A 387 6.53 17.52 -29.96
N SER A 388 5.93 16.71 -29.09
CA SER A 388 6.47 16.41 -27.75
C SER A 388 7.91 15.88 -27.82
N ARG A 389 8.26 15.05 -28.81
CA ARG A 389 9.62 14.52 -29.00
C ARG A 389 10.68 15.59 -29.26
N GLN A 390 10.32 16.79 -29.71
CA GLN A 390 11.27 17.89 -29.90
C GLN A 390 11.80 18.45 -28.57
N PHE A 391 11.02 18.31 -27.50
CA PHE A 391 11.37 18.70 -26.13
C PHE A 391 11.91 17.53 -25.30
N ALA A 392 12.00 16.34 -25.89
CA ALA A 392 12.41 15.12 -25.24
C ALA A 392 13.94 15.02 -25.21
N ASP A 393 14.53 15.42 -24.08
CA ASP A 393 15.98 15.39 -23.87
C ASP A 393 16.37 14.48 -22.71
N GLN A 394 17.59 13.96 -22.76
CA GLN A 394 18.17 13.19 -21.68
C GLN A 394 19.60 13.64 -21.43
N LYS A 395 19.78 14.33 -20.32
CA LYS A 395 21.06 14.83 -19.91
C LYS A 395 21.69 13.91 -18.88
N VAL A 396 22.76 13.24 -19.30
CA VAL A 396 23.51 12.31 -18.46
C VAL A 396 24.73 13.04 -17.93
N ILE A 397 24.72 13.39 -16.64
CA ILE A 397 25.86 14.06 -16.02
C ILE A 397 26.94 13.04 -15.68
N ARG A 398 28.04 13.08 -16.42
CA ARG A 398 29.23 12.26 -16.19
C ARG A 398 30.17 12.99 -15.23
N ASP A 399 31.17 12.27 -14.73
CA ASP A 399 32.15 12.87 -13.81
C ASP A 399 33.00 13.96 -14.50
N ALA A 400 33.10 13.90 -15.84
CA ALA A 400 33.76 14.92 -16.64
C ALA A 400 33.05 16.28 -16.64
N ASP A 401 31.73 16.28 -16.45
CA ASP A 401 30.83 17.46 -16.56
C ASP A 401 30.66 18.18 -15.20
N ILE A 402 31.39 17.75 -14.17
CA ILE A 402 31.35 18.31 -12.82
C ILE A 402 32.29 19.53 -12.76
N SER A 403 31.74 20.67 -12.34
CA SER A 403 32.52 21.89 -12.12
C SER A 403 32.99 22.03 -10.68
N TYR A 404 32.21 21.55 -9.72
CA TYR A 404 32.48 21.73 -8.30
C TYR A 404 31.96 20.55 -7.50
N SER A 405 32.74 20.13 -6.50
CA SER A 405 32.29 19.19 -5.49
C SER A 405 32.74 19.57 -4.08
N THR A 406 31.88 19.25 -3.11
CA THR A 406 32.14 19.51 -1.69
C THR A 406 32.94 18.40 -1.00
N ASP A 407 33.40 17.38 -1.72
CA ASP A 407 34.30 16.34 -1.20
C ASP A 407 35.78 16.65 -1.43
N GLN A 408 36.08 17.50 -2.42
CA GLN A 408 37.43 17.91 -2.79
C GLN A 408 37.80 19.30 -2.24
N ASP A 409 39.09 19.56 -2.10
CA ASP A 409 39.58 20.89 -1.69
C ASP A 409 39.35 21.92 -2.81
N TYR A 410 39.03 23.15 -2.44
CA TYR A 410 38.72 24.21 -3.41
C TYR A 410 39.91 24.55 -4.31
N LEU A 411 41.13 24.57 -3.76
CA LEU A 411 42.32 24.96 -4.53
C LEU A 411 42.71 23.88 -5.53
N GLU A 412 42.57 22.61 -5.14
CA GLU A 412 42.84 21.46 -6.03
C GLU A 412 41.89 21.45 -7.22
N GLN A 413 40.60 21.70 -6.98
CA GLN A 413 39.58 21.79 -8.03
C GLN A 413 39.82 22.95 -9.01
N GLU A 414 40.22 24.12 -8.51
CA GLU A 414 40.47 25.29 -9.37
C GLU A 414 41.68 25.05 -10.30
N ILE A 415 42.72 24.36 -9.80
CA ILE A 415 43.90 23.97 -10.60
C ILE A 415 43.51 22.96 -11.70
N GLU A 416 42.78 21.89 -11.35
CA GLU A 416 42.34 20.92 -12.36
C GLU A 416 41.44 21.56 -13.43
N ARG A 417 40.65 22.56 -13.03
CA ARG A 417 39.77 23.32 -13.91
C ARG A 417 40.53 24.26 -14.83
N SER A 418 41.51 25.02 -14.33
CA SER A 418 42.34 25.88 -15.20
C SER A 418 43.00 25.05 -16.30
N ASP A 419 43.51 23.87 -15.95
CA ASP A 419 44.11 22.95 -16.92
C ASP A 419 43.09 22.42 -17.95
N LYS A 420 41.84 22.16 -17.53
CA LYS A 420 40.76 21.78 -18.46
C LYS A 420 40.42 22.92 -19.41
N ILE A 421 40.24 24.13 -18.89
CA ILE A 421 39.92 25.33 -19.67
C ILE A 421 41.03 25.61 -20.69
N ASP A 422 42.30 25.55 -20.28
CA ASP A 422 43.44 25.77 -21.16
C ASP A 422 43.49 24.74 -22.30
N ARG A 423 43.21 23.46 -22.01
CA ARG A 423 43.10 22.41 -23.04
C ARG A 423 41.94 22.62 -23.99
N GLU A 424 40.80 23.13 -23.50
CA GLU A 424 39.64 23.43 -24.33
C GLU A 424 39.90 24.63 -25.24
N TRP A 425 40.55 25.67 -24.73
CA TRP A 425 41.03 26.80 -25.52
C TRP A 425 42.05 26.38 -26.57
N GLN A 426 43.02 25.54 -26.22
CA GLN A 426 43.97 24.99 -27.19
C GLN A 426 43.26 24.23 -28.31
N LYS A 427 42.29 23.36 -27.98
CA LYS A 427 41.48 22.67 -28.97
C LYS A 427 40.72 23.63 -29.89
N ARG A 428 40.11 24.69 -29.35
CA ARG A 428 39.38 25.69 -30.16
C ARG A 428 40.32 26.51 -31.06
N LEU A 429 41.53 26.80 -30.59
CA LEU A 429 42.55 27.51 -31.38
C LEU A 429 43.19 26.61 -32.46
N GLU A 430 43.33 25.32 -32.19
CA GLU A 430 43.83 24.30 -33.13
C GLU A 430 42.77 23.80 -34.12
N SER A 431 41.49 24.16 -33.92
CA SER A 431 40.37 23.87 -34.81
C SER A 431 39.86 25.15 -35.53
N PRO A 432 40.65 25.76 -36.43
CA PRO A 432 40.17 26.91 -37.19
C PRO A 432 39.19 26.41 -38.26
N ASP A 433 37.91 26.64 -38.01
CA ASP A 433 36.76 26.46 -38.92
C ASP A 433 36.53 25.06 -39.51
N SER A 434 35.43 24.45 -39.08
CA SER A 434 34.61 23.56 -39.91
C SER A 434 33.14 23.88 -39.70
#